data_AF-A0AAP1G3W3-F1
#
_entry.id   AF-A0AAP1G3W3-F1
#
_cell.length_a   1.000
_cell.length_b   1.000
_cell.length_c   1.000
_cell.angle_alpha   90.00
_cell.angle_beta   90.00
_cell.angle_gamma   90.00
#
_symmetry.space_group_name_H-M   'P 1'
#
loop_
_entity.id
_entity.type
_entity.pdbx_description
1 polymer ?
#
loop_
_entity_poly.entity_id
_entity_poly.type
_entity_poly.pdbx_seq_one_letter_code
_entity_poly.pdbx_strand_id
1 'polypeptide(L)'
;MEVNAENGNIILKEHHLQIEKGMLLKDLQQTEFYKNYNNGMHDVKTGYFWYYFDAVDVKGYKLSFDLCFLGDTLDKIFMNTYEESDAKTWDDWSEAKEMKVFERNNQFLSMILGIRLTKKKKTPYPTCTFNFPWGNAWSVYDPRSATSFMGIHYD
;
A
#
# COMPACT_ATOMS: atom_id res chain seq x y z
N MET A 1 8.87 -6.71 -5.23
CA MET A 1 8.23 -5.45 -5.64
C MET A 1 9.30 -4.45 -6.03
N GLU A 2 9.12 -3.85 -7.19
CA GLU A 2 9.89 -2.73 -7.73
C GLU A 2 8.89 -1.67 -8.21
N VAL A 3 9.17 -0.40 -7.97
CA VAL A 3 8.35 0.72 -8.45
C VAL A 3 9.18 1.53 -9.45
N ASN A 4 8.66 1.69 -10.65
CA ASN A 4 9.30 2.53 -11.66
C ASN A 4 9.06 4.01 -11.33
N ALA A 5 10.14 4.76 -11.10
CA ALA A 5 10.08 6.16 -10.70
C ALA A 5 9.54 7.10 -11.81
N GLU A 6 9.59 6.69 -13.08
CA GLU A 6 9.17 7.51 -14.22
C GLU A 6 7.67 7.41 -14.51
N ASN A 7 7.06 6.25 -14.29
CA ASN A 7 5.65 6.00 -14.65
C ASN A 7 4.78 5.39 -13.54
N GLY A 8 5.36 4.99 -12.41
CA GLY A 8 4.63 4.45 -11.27
C GLY A 8 4.20 3.00 -11.44
N ASN A 9 4.70 2.30 -12.47
CA ASN A 9 4.45 0.89 -12.65
C ASN A 9 5.08 0.08 -11.51
N ILE A 10 4.32 -0.87 -11.00
CA ILE A 10 4.73 -1.75 -9.92
C ILE A 10 4.86 -3.15 -10.46
N ILE A 11 5.99 -3.81 -10.18
CA ILE A 11 6.22 -5.20 -10.58
C ILE A 11 6.45 -6.05 -9.33
N LEU A 12 5.56 -7.02 -9.11
CA LEU A 12 5.72 -8.11 -8.14
C LEU A 12 6.14 -9.37 -8.91
N LYS A 13 7.44 -9.46 -9.22
CA LYS A 13 8.02 -10.53 -10.08
C LYS A 13 7.64 -11.94 -9.62
N GLU A 14 7.86 -12.26 -8.35
CA GLU A 14 7.56 -13.59 -7.75
C GLU A 14 6.06 -13.96 -7.81
N HIS A 15 5.19 -12.97 -7.99
CA HIS A 15 3.74 -13.14 -8.04
C HIS A 15 3.15 -12.91 -9.43
N HIS A 16 4.01 -12.73 -10.45
CA HIS A 16 3.64 -12.45 -11.83
C HIS A 16 2.58 -11.34 -11.98
N LEU A 17 2.65 -10.33 -11.12
CA LEU A 17 1.74 -9.18 -11.15
C LEU A 17 2.50 -7.92 -11.57
N GLN A 18 1.93 -7.25 -12.56
CA GLN A 18 2.32 -5.89 -12.95
C GLN A 18 1.11 -5.00 -12.75
N ILE A 19 1.29 -3.89 -12.04
CA ILE A 19 0.25 -2.88 -11.81
C ILE A 19 0.71 -1.61 -12.49
N GLU A 20 -0.18 -0.98 -13.24
CA GLU A 20 0.10 0.22 -14.01
C GLU A 20 -0.93 1.29 -13.68
N LYS A 21 -0.52 2.56 -13.83
CA LYS A 21 -1.44 3.68 -13.76
C LYS A 21 -2.55 3.49 -14.80
N GLY A 22 -3.81 3.58 -14.36
CA GLY A 22 -4.96 3.40 -15.24
C GLY A 22 -5.27 1.94 -15.61
N MET A 23 -4.65 0.96 -14.94
CA MET A 23 -5.01 -0.45 -15.09
C MET A 23 -6.52 -0.65 -14.95
N LEU A 24 -7.12 -1.40 -15.88
CA LEU A 24 -8.53 -1.73 -15.81
C LEU A 24 -8.76 -2.92 -14.90
N LEU A 25 -9.87 -2.90 -14.16
CA LEU A 25 -10.27 -3.98 -13.25
C LEU A 25 -10.33 -5.33 -13.98
N LYS A 26 -10.86 -5.34 -15.22
CA LYS A 26 -10.95 -6.56 -16.01
C LYS A 26 -9.58 -7.20 -16.25
N ASP A 27 -8.53 -6.38 -16.41
CA ASP A 27 -7.17 -6.85 -16.68
C ASP A 27 -6.56 -7.41 -15.40
N LEU A 28 -6.76 -6.74 -14.26
CA LEU A 28 -6.41 -7.27 -12.94
C LEU A 28 -7.07 -8.63 -12.69
N GLN A 29 -8.36 -8.78 -12.98
CA GLN A 29 -9.12 -10.01 -12.77
C GLN A 29 -8.62 -11.20 -13.60
N GLN A 30 -7.96 -10.96 -14.72
CA GLN A 30 -7.34 -12.03 -15.52
C GLN A 30 -6.03 -12.55 -14.94
N THR A 31 -5.38 -11.79 -14.04
CA THR A 31 -4.09 -12.18 -13.46
C THR A 31 -4.21 -13.40 -12.56
N GLU A 32 -3.18 -14.25 -12.56
CA GLU A 32 -3.08 -15.36 -11.60
C GLU A 32 -3.00 -14.86 -10.16
N PHE A 33 -2.42 -13.67 -9.95
CA PHE A 33 -2.40 -13.04 -8.64
C PHE A 33 -3.82 -12.82 -8.11
N TYR A 34 -4.69 -12.21 -8.91
CA TYR A 34 -6.07 -11.97 -8.50
C TYR A 34 -6.79 -13.28 -8.15
N LYS A 35 -6.66 -14.31 -8.98
CA LYS A 35 -7.34 -15.60 -8.75
C LYS A 35 -6.86 -16.31 -7.49
N ASN A 36 -5.59 -16.16 -7.13
CA ASN A 36 -4.97 -16.90 -6.02
C ASN A 36 -4.98 -16.15 -4.68
N TYR A 37 -5.00 -14.82 -4.70
CA TYR A 37 -4.82 -14.01 -3.49
C TYR A 37 -5.99 -13.07 -3.19
N ASN A 38 -6.96 -12.89 -4.08
CA ASN A 38 -8.12 -12.03 -3.80
C ASN A 38 -8.97 -12.65 -2.68
N ASN A 39 -9.13 -11.90 -1.58
CA ASN A 39 -9.90 -12.36 -0.41
C ASN A 39 -11.17 -11.54 -0.17
N GLY A 40 -11.46 -10.53 -1.00
CA GLY A 40 -12.72 -9.82 -0.93
C GLY A 40 -12.77 -8.54 -1.74
N MET A 41 -13.98 -7.98 -1.84
CA MET A 41 -14.23 -6.66 -2.41
C MET A 41 -15.21 -5.89 -1.54
N HIS A 42 -14.99 -4.58 -1.41
CA HIS A 42 -15.90 -3.67 -0.74
C HIS A 42 -16.26 -2.47 -1.62
N ASP A 43 -17.55 -2.32 -1.88
CA ASP A 43 -18.14 -1.17 -2.56
C ASP A 43 -18.55 -0.12 -1.51
N VAL A 44 -17.84 1.02 -1.50
CA VAL A 44 -18.09 2.13 -0.57
C VAL A 44 -19.23 3.05 -1.01
N LYS A 45 -19.95 2.72 -2.09
CA LYS A 45 -21.15 3.44 -2.60
C LYS A 45 -20.91 4.87 -3.04
N THR A 46 -19.68 5.18 -3.44
CA THR A 46 -19.27 6.48 -3.99
C THR A 46 -18.65 6.37 -5.38
N GLY A 47 -18.79 5.21 -6.04
CA GLY A 47 -18.07 4.87 -7.28
C GLY A 47 -16.67 4.28 -7.04
N TYR A 48 -16.22 4.20 -5.79
CA TYR A 48 -14.98 3.55 -5.42
C TYR A 48 -15.21 2.09 -5.00
N PHE A 49 -14.31 1.21 -5.44
CA PHE A 49 -14.31 -0.22 -5.13
C PHE A 49 -12.95 -0.64 -4.59
N TRP A 50 -12.93 -1.26 -3.42
CA TRP A 50 -11.72 -1.80 -2.81
C TRP A 50 -11.63 -3.30 -3.08
N TYR A 51 -10.48 -3.76 -3.54
CA TYR A 51 -10.13 -5.16 -3.69
C TYR A 51 -9.02 -5.50 -2.73
N TYR A 52 -9.24 -6.52 -1.91
CA TYR A 52 -8.34 -6.91 -0.83
C TYR A 52 -7.62 -8.20 -1.20
N PHE A 53 -6.34 -8.28 -0.83
CA PHE A 53 -5.50 -9.41 -1.14
C PHE A 53 -4.83 -9.97 0.11
N ASP A 54 -4.65 -11.29 0.13
CA ASP A 54 -3.87 -11.96 1.16
C ASP A 54 -2.42 -11.46 1.15
N ALA A 55 -1.82 -11.38 2.34
CA ALA A 55 -0.46 -10.89 2.47
C ALA A 55 0.54 -11.81 1.79
N VAL A 56 1.53 -11.21 1.11
CA VAL A 56 2.57 -11.92 0.37
C VAL A 56 3.98 -11.53 0.82
N ASP A 57 4.95 -12.40 0.55
CA ASP A 57 6.36 -12.12 0.87
C ASP A 57 7.00 -11.23 -0.19
N VAL A 58 7.50 -10.07 0.23
CA VAL A 58 8.16 -9.11 -0.65
C VAL A 58 9.46 -8.64 -0.01
N LYS A 59 10.60 -9.06 -0.57
CA LYS A 59 11.94 -8.64 -0.11
C LYS A 59 12.15 -8.82 1.41
N GLY A 60 11.63 -9.91 1.97
CA GLY A 60 11.72 -10.23 3.40
C GLY A 60 10.64 -9.60 4.29
N TYR A 61 9.66 -8.89 3.71
CA TYR A 61 8.51 -8.34 4.42
C TYR A 61 7.24 -9.12 4.08
N LYS A 62 6.36 -9.34 5.06
CA LYS A 62 4.96 -9.67 4.80
C LYS A 62 4.23 -8.39 4.42
N LEU A 63 3.71 -8.34 3.20
CA LEU A 63 3.05 -7.17 2.64
C LEU A 63 1.60 -7.52 2.34
N SER A 64 0.65 -6.84 2.96
CA SER A 64 -0.70 -6.74 2.44
C SER A 64 -0.79 -5.55 1.50
N PHE A 65 -1.61 -5.67 0.46
CA PHE A 65 -1.94 -4.53 -0.37
C PHE A 65 -3.35 -4.64 -0.92
N ASP A 66 -3.99 -3.49 -1.06
CA ASP A 66 -5.37 -3.32 -1.47
C ASP A 66 -5.42 -2.35 -2.64
N LEU A 67 -6.26 -2.65 -3.62
CA LEU A 67 -6.39 -1.86 -4.83
C LEU A 67 -7.75 -1.15 -4.83
N CYS A 68 -7.72 0.17 -4.95
CA CYS A 68 -8.91 1.01 -5.03
C CYS A 68 -9.13 1.45 -6.48
N PHE A 69 -10.27 1.09 -7.02
CA PHE A 69 -10.72 1.45 -8.36
C PHE A 69 -11.78 2.53 -8.28
N LEU A 70 -11.70 3.55 -9.15
CA LEU A 70 -12.79 4.47 -9.43
C LEU A 70 -13.50 3.99 -10.69
N GLY A 71 -14.72 3.47 -10.55
CA GLY A 71 -15.37 2.73 -11.62
C GLY A 71 -14.56 1.47 -11.97
N ASP A 72 -14.01 1.42 -13.18
CA ASP A 72 -13.22 0.30 -13.68
C ASP A 72 -11.71 0.57 -13.73
N THR A 73 -11.26 1.75 -13.30
CA THR A 73 -9.88 2.20 -13.47
C THR A 73 -9.18 2.35 -12.12
N LEU A 74 -7.95 1.85 -12.01
CA LEU A 74 -7.15 1.92 -10.79
C LEU A 74 -6.84 3.38 -10.42
N ASP A 75 -7.15 3.76 -9.18
CA ASP A 75 -6.97 5.11 -8.63
C ASP A 75 -5.90 5.13 -7.53
N LYS A 76 -6.00 4.21 -6.57
CA LYS A 76 -5.09 4.15 -5.42
C LYS A 76 -4.69 2.72 -5.08
N ILE A 77 -3.53 2.61 -4.46
CA ILE A 77 -3.02 1.37 -3.87
C ILE A 77 -2.76 1.66 -2.41
N PHE A 78 -3.31 0.85 -1.52
CA PHE A 78 -2.95 0.85 -0.11
C PHE A 78 -2.10 -0.37 0.17
N MET A 79 -1.14 -0.23 1.06
CA MET A 79 -0.24 -1.30 1.42
C MET A 79 0.09 -1.19 2.91
N ASN A 80 0.38 -2.32 3.53
CA ASN A 80 0.89 -2.35 4.88
C ASN A 80 1.88 -3.49 5.08
N THR A 81 2.91 -3.26 5.87
CA THR A 81 3.80 -4.34 6.31
C THR A 81 3.29 -4.95 7.60
N TYR A 82 3.50 -6.25 7.78
CA TYR A 82 3.06 -7.00 8.95
C TYR A 82 4.21 -7.78 9.59
N GLU A 83 4.24 -7.82 10.92
CA GLU A 83 5.06 -8.71 11.73
C GLU A 83 4.23 -9.33 12.86
N GLU A 84 4.67 -10.48 13.38
CA GLU A 84 3.94 -11.20 14.44
C GLU A 84 3.77 -10.40 15.73
N SER A 85 4.68 -9.46 16.00
CA SER A 85 4.66 -8.58 17.17
C SER A 85 3.70 -7.40 17.08
N ASP A 86 3.09 -7.19 15.90
CA ASP A 86 2.10 -6.13 15.72
C ASP A 86 0.83 -6.43 16.51
N ALA A 87 0.13 -5.37 16.90
CA ALA A 87 -1.13 -5.50 17.63
C ALA A 87 -2.20 -6.13 16.73
N LYS A 88 -2.79 -7.24 17.18
CA LYS A 88 -3.86 -7.96 16.47
C LYS A 88 -5.25 -7.66 17.03
N THR A 89 -5.30 -7.11 18.23
CA THR A 89 -6.52 -6.78 18.96
C THR A 89 -6.37 -5.41 19.62
N TRP A 90 -7.49 -4.81 19.98
CA TRP A 90 -7.50 -3.53 20.69
C TRP A 90 -6.82 -3.60 22.07
N ASP A 91 -6.98 -4.72 22.78
CA ASP A 91 -6.35 -4.92 24.08
C ASP A 91 -4.81 -4.99 24.01
N ASP A 92 -4.28 -5.41 22.85
CA ASP A 92 -2.84 -5.48 22.60
C ASP A 92 -2.29 -4.21 21.92
N TRP A 93 -3.18 -3.28 21.55
CA TRP A 93 -2.83 -2.06 20.83
C TRP A 93 -2.10 -1.06 21.71
N SER A 94 -1.12 -0.39 21.11
CA SER A 94 -0.51 0.82 21.66
C SER A 94 0.00 1.67 20.52
N GLU A 95 -0.01 3.00 20.71
CA GLU A 95 0.59 3.93 19.76
C GLU A 95 2.05 3.59 19.48
N ALA A 96 2.81 3.14 20.49
CA ALA A 96 4.20 2.73 20.31
C ALA A 96 4.36 1.54 19.36
N LYS A 97 3.44 0.56 19.36
CA LYS A 97 3.44 -0.53 18.37
C LYS A 97 3.06 -0.01 16.99
N GLU A 98 2.06 0.85 16.90
CA GLU A 98 1.61 1.39 15.61
C GLU A 98 2.66 2.30 14.95
N MET A 99 3.45 3.00 15.76
CA MET A 99 4.59 3.77 15.30
C MET A 99 5.72 2.89 14.75
N LYS A 100 5.89 1.66 15.26
CA LYS A 100 6.82 0.68 14.65
C LYS A 100 6.34 0.26 13.27
N VAL A 101 5.03 0.06 13.09
CA VAL A 101 4.43 -0.21 11.76
C VAL A 101 4.72 0.94 10.80
N PHE A 102 4.52 2.21 11.24
CA PHE A 102 4.87 3.38 10.44
C PHE A 102 6.35 3.42 10.06
N GLU A 103 7.26 3.16 11.00
CA GLU A 103 8.70 3.12 10.73
C GLU A 103 9.09 2.01 9.75
N ARG A 104 8.48 0.83 9.89
CA ARG A 104 8.69 -0.32 9.00
C ARG A 104 8.16 -0.05 7.59
N ASN A 105 6.97 0.55 7.47
CA ASN A 105 6.41 1.01 6.19
C ASN A 105 7.34 2.03 5.51
N ASN A 106 7.91 2.97 6.27
CA ASN A 106 8.86 3.94 5.73
C ASN A 106 10.14 3.28 5.19
N GLN A 107 10.68 2.29 5.91
CA GLN A 107 11.83 1.52 5.46
C GLN A 107 11.51 0.74 4.18
N PHE A 108 10.34 0.10 4.15
CA PHE A 108 9.88 -0.64 2.99
C PHE A 108 9.71 0.26 1.75
N LEU A 109 9.03 1.40 1.88
CA LEU A 109 8.88 2.38 0.80
C LEU A 109 10.24 2.84 0.27
N SER A 110 11.16 3.19 1.17
CA SER A 110 12.50 3.65 0.78
C SER A 110 13.25 2.58 -0.02
N MET A 111 13.10 1.32 0.38
CA MET A 111 13.71 0.17 -0.30
C MET A 111 13.11 -0.07 -1.69
N ILE A 112 11.78 0.01 -1.85
CA ILE A 112 11.14 -0.27 -3.16
C ILE A 112 11.26 0.91 -4.13
N LEU A 113 11.37 2.14 -3.62
CA LEU A 113 11.54 3.36 -4.42
C LEU A 113 13.01 3.67 -4.73
N GLY A 114 13.95 3.10 -3.96
CA GLY A 114 15.38 3.45 -4.07
C GLY A 114 15.71 4.87 -3.57
N ILE A 115 14.82 5.48 -2.79
CA ILE A 115 14.94 6.86 -2.29
C ILE A 115 15.09 6.83 -0.77
N ARG A 116 16.09 7.53 -0.23
CA ARG A 116 16.22 7.69 1.23
C ARG A 116 15.15 8.62 1.78
N LEU A 117 14.64 8.34 2.98
CA LEU A 117 13.74 9.23 3.71
C LEU A 117 14.43 10.59 3.94
N THR A 118 13.99 11.63 3.25
CA THR A 118 14.53 12.99 3.44
C THR A 118 13.60 13.88 4.26
N LYS A 119 12.30 13.58 4.32
CA LYS A 119 11.29 14.43 4.97
C LYS A 119 10.28 13.60 5.74
N LYS A 120 10.29 13.73 7.07
CA LYS A 120 9.20 13.36 7.96
C LYS A 120 8.51 14.64 8.40
N LYS A 121 7.21 14.77 8.17
CA LYS A 121 6.42 15.84 8.81
C LYS A 121 5.77 15.26 10.06
N LYS A 122 5.84 16.00 11.17
CA LYS A 122 5.14 15.65 12.42
C LYS A 122 3.72 16.21 12.50
N THR A 123 3.39 17.22 11.70
CA THR A 123 2.14 17.99 11.83
C THR A 123 1.24 17.83 10.60
N PRO A 124 -0.06 17.51 10.76
CA PRO A 124 -0.73 17.21 12.04
C PRO A 124 -0.34 15.85 12.63
N TYR A 125 0.10 14.91 11.80
CA TYR A 125 0.53 13.56 12.22
C TYR A 125 1.80 13.11 11.46
N PRO A 126 2.53 12.10 11.97
CA PRO A 126 3.71 11.54 11.31
C PRO A 126 3.37 11.08 9.89
N THR A 127 4.01 11.71 8.90
CA THR A 127 3.81 11.41 7.47
C THR A 127 5.14 11.40 6.74
N CYS A 128 5.22 10.55 5.71
CA CYS A 128 6.25 10.60 4.67
C CYS A 128 5.57 10.64 3.30
N THR A 129 6.11 11.42 2.37
CA THR A 129 5.57 11.54 1.01
C THR A 129 6.73 11.67 0.03
N PHE A 130 6.65 10.91 -1.05
CA PHE A 130 7.56 10.90 -2.18
C PHE A 130 6.76 11.28 -3.41
N ASN A 131 7.08 12.42 -4.02
CA ASN A 131 6.35 12.95 -5.17
C ASN A 131 7.04 12.53 -6.46
N PHE A 132 6.24 12.19 -7.46
CA PHE A 132 6.67 11.77 -8.79
C PHE A 132 5.78 12.43 -9.87
N PRO A 133 6.19 12.45 -11.15
CA PRO A 133 5.36 13.00 -12.22
C PRO A 133 4.02 12.29 -12.45
N TRP A 134 3.89 11.04 -11.98
CA TRP A 134 2.70 10.21 -12.14
C TRP A 134 1.78 10.21 -10.91
N GLY A 135 2.19 10.84 -9.81
CA GLY A 135 1.49 10.82 -8.53
C GLY A 135 2.44 10.82 -7.34
N ASN A 136 2.08 10.10 -6.27
CA ASN A 136 2.88 10.06 -5.06
C ASN A 136 2.81 8.71 -4.35
N ALA A 137 3.90 8.38 -3.65
CA ALA A 137 3.94 7.32 -2.65
C ALA A 137 4.01 7.95 -1.27
N TRP A 138 3.32 7.38 -0.29
CA TRP A 138 3.19 7.99 1.03
C TRP A 138 3.01 6.96 2.13
N SER A 139 3.29 7.38 3.35
CA SER A 139 3.00 6.65 4.58
C SER A 139 2.53 7.63 5.65
N VAL A 140 1.68 7.16 6.55
CA VAL A 140 1.12 7.96 7.62
C VAL A 140 0.86 7.09 8.84
N TYR A 141 0.97 7.69 10.02
CA TYR A 141 0.23 7.27 11.20
C TYR A 141 -0.96 8.21 11.38
N ASP A 142 -2.19 7.69 11.33
CA ASP A 142 -3.42 8.46 11.56
C ASP A 142 -4.01 8.08 12.94
N PRO A 143 -3.93 8.95 13.95
CA PRO A 143 -4.47 8.66 15.27
C PRO A 143 -6.01 8.67 15.30
N ARG A 144 -6.69 9.17 14.26
CA ARG A 144 -8.16 9.09 14.18
C ARG A 144 -8.63 7.67 13.90
N SER A 145 -7.85 6.91 13.13
CA SER A 145 -8.08 5.49 12.91
C SER A 145 -7.25 4.61 13.84
N ALA A 146 -6.33 5.20 14.62
CA ALA A 146 -5.36 4.49 15.44
C ALA A 146 -4.49 3.50 14.62
N THR A 147 -4.18 3.85 13.37
CA THR A 147 -3.51 2.95 12.40
C THR A 147 -2.47 3.68 11.57
N SER A 148 -1.43 2.94 11.21
CA SER A 148 -0.41 3.30 10.25
C SER A 148 -0.61 2.52 8.96
N PHE A 149 -0.46 3.22 7.84
CA PHE A 149 -0.58 2.61 6.52
C PHE A 149 0.27 3.39 5.51
N MET A 150 0.50 2.77 4.37
CA MET A 150 1.19 3.39 3.25
C MET A 150 0.40 3.17 1.97
N GLY A 151 0.75 3.89 0.93
CA GLY A 151 0.06 3.76 -0.33
C GLY A 151 0.72 4.50 -1.46
N ILE A 152 0.13 4.32 -2.63
CA ILE A 152 0.40 5.03 -3.87
C ILE A 152 -0.90 5.64 -4.35
N HIS A 153 -0.82 6.90 -4.77
CA HIS A 153 -1.90 7.64 -5.42
C HIS A 153 -1.42 8.01 -6.81
N TYR A 154 -2.21 7.71 -7.84
CA TYR A 154 -1.94 8.12 -9.22
C TYR A 154 -2.71 9.42 -9.55
N ASP A 155 -2.04 10.38 -10.19
CA ASP A 155 -2.65 11.68 -10.56
C ASP A 155 -3.60 11.63 -11.77
#